data_AF-A0AAQ1RWQ0-F1
#
_entry.id   AF-A0AAQ1RWQ0-F1
#
_cell.length_a   1.000
_cell.length_b   1.000
_cell.length_c   1.000
_cell.angle_alpha   90.00
_cell.angle_beta   90.00
_cell.angle_gamma   90.00
#
_symmetry.space_group_name_H-M   'P 1'
#
loop_
_entity.id
_entity.type
_entity.pdbx_description
1 polymer ?
#
loop_
_entity_poly.entity_id
_entity_poly.type
_entity_poly.pdbx_seq_one_letter_code
_entity_poly.pdbx_strand_id
1 'polypeptide(L)'
;MTLSMKEKKILYAFACPSHHNTVTRLKWLTALTVDPEAKRRMLGLARKMETEVDESWYEAFYHHLRMEMDEYRRLKRSLRVLKSYTDYEEDLYDEAV
;
A
#
# COMPACT_ATOMS: atom_id res chain seq x y z
N MET A 1 4.32 1.25 14.95
CA MET A 1 3.16 1.70 14.15
C MET A 1 2.60 0.54 13.34
N THR A 2 1.27 0.39 13.29
CA THR A 2 0.59 -0.61 12.44
C THR A 2 -0.14 0.11 11.30
N LEU A 3 0.18 -0.26 10.05
CA LEU A 3 -0.43 0.30 8.84
C LEU A 3 -1.37 -0.69 8.18
N SER A 4 -2.57 -0.23 7.84
CA SER A 4 -3.49 -0.97 6.98
C SER A 4 -2.95 -1.07 5.56
N MET A 5 -3.43 -2.06 4.80
CA MET A 5 -2.98 -2.24 3.43
C MET A 5 -3.34 -1.08 2.49
N LYS A 6 -4.40 -0.32 2.80
CA LYS A 6 -4.76 0.91 2.08
C LYS A 6 -3.74 2.01 2.36
N GLU A 7 -3.34 2.19 3.62
CA GLU A 7 -2.32 3.17 4.00
C GLU A 7 -0.95 2.83 3.40
N LYS A 8 -0.54 1.56 3.43
CA LYS A 8 0.71 1.11 2.78
C LYS A 8 0.72 1.41 1.28
N LYS A 9 -0.41 1.24 0.58
CA LYS A 9 -0.52 1.60 -0.85
C LYS A 9 -0.38 3.10 -1.10
N ILE A 10 -0.97 3.95 -0.24
CA ILE A 10 -0.84 5.41 -0.35
C ILE A 10 0.63 5.80 -0.13
N LEU A 11 1.25 5.31 0.95
CA LEU A 11 2.65 5.59 1.23
C LEU A 11 3.57 5.08 0.12
N TYR A 12 3.34 3.88 -0.42
CA TYR A 12 4.13 3.38 -1.54
C TYR A 12 4.06 4.30 -2.77
N ALA A 13 2.91 4.94 -3.01
CA ALA A 13 2.72 5.83 -4.15
C ALA A 13 3.31 7.24 -3.93
N PHE A 14 3.24 7.76 -2.71
CA PHE A 14 3.51 9.18 -2.45
C PHE A 14 4.65 9.47 -1.47
N ALA A 15 5.10 8.49 -0.68
CA ALA A 15 6.21 8.66 0.24
C ALA A 15 7.55 8.71 -0.50
N CYS A 16 8.52 9.35 0.15
CA CYS A 16 9.89 9.48 -0.31
C CYS A 16 10.88 9.28 0.86
N PRO A 17 12.19 9.16 0.63
CA PRO A 17 13.18 8.93 1.69
C PRO A 17 13.26 10.03 2.76
N SER A 18 12.71 11.22 2.51
CA SER A 18 12.59 12.29 3.51
C SER A 18 11.26 12.19 4.26
N HIS A 19 11.34 12.13 5.59
CA HIS A 19 10.17 12.12 6.50
C HIS A 19 9.33 13.38 6.31
N HIS A 20 9.95 14.55 6.47
CA HIS A 20 9.31 15.85 6.33
C HIS A 20 8.56 16.01 5.01
N ASN A 21 9.19 15.63 3.90
CA ASN A 21 8.57 15.72 2.57
C ASN A 21 7.38 14.76 2.42
N THR A 22 7.46 13.58 3.02
CA THR A 22 6.37 12.61 3.01
C THR A 22 5.16 13.12 3.80
N VAL A 23 5.37 13.63 5.01
CA VAL A 23 4.31 14.24 5.83
C VAL A 23 3.68 15.43 5.09
N THR A 24 4.50 16.30 4.51
CA THR A 24 4.02 17.47 3.76
C THR A 24 3.19 17.07 2.55
N ARG A 25 3.65 16.08 1.77
CA ARG A 25 2.88 15.53 0.64
C ARG A 25 1.54 14.95 1.06
N LEU A 26 1.50 14.20 2.16
CA LEU A 26 0.25 13.64 2.68
C LEU A 26 -0.73 14.76 3.11
N LYS A 27 -0.23 15.83 3.74
CA LYS A 27 -1.04 17.01 4.10
C LYS A 27 -1.62 17.68 2.85
N TRP A 28 -0.82 17.85 1.79
CA TRP A 28 -1.29 18.42 0.52
C TRP A 28 -2.34 17.55 -0.16
N LEU A 29 -2.10 16.24 -0.27
CA LEU A 29 -3.08 15.32 -0.84
C LEU A 29 -4.39 15.32 -0.04
N THR A 30 -4.30 15.41 1.29
CA THR A 30 -5.48 15.57 2.16
C THR A 30 -6.26 16.84 1.84
N ALA A 31 -5.57 17.97 1.58
CA ALA A 31 -6.20 19.23 1.22
C ALA A 31 -6.93 19.15 -0.14
N LEU A 32 -6.38 18.40 -1.10
CA LEU A 32 -6.95 18.17 -2.42
C LEU A 32 -8.08 17.13 -2.45
N THR A 33 -8.26 16.36 -1.37
CA THR A 33 -9.24 15.27 -1.35
C THR A 33 -10.65 15.81 -1.08
N VAL A 34 -11.56 15.57 -2.04
CA VAL A 34 -12.96 16.04 -1.97
C VAL A 34 -13.84 15.11 -1.13
N ASP A 35 -13.67 13.79 -1.28
CA ASP A 35 -14.45 12.80 -0.54
C ASP A 35 -14.15 12.88 0.98
N PRO A 36 -15.16 13.12 1.84
CA PRO A 36 -14.95 13.31 3.28
C PRO A 36 -14.31 12.11 3.97
N GLU A 37 -14.67 10.89 3.56
CA GLU A 37 -14.16 9.67 4.19
C GLU A 37 -12.70 9.43 3.81
N ALA A 38 -12.36 9.57 2.53
CA ALA A 38 -10.99 9.52 2.04
C ALA A 38 -10.14 10.61 2.69
N LYS A 39 -10.66 11.83 2.81
CA LYS A 39 -9.97 12.94 3.48
C LYS A 39 -9.66 12.60 4.94
N ARG A 40 -10.61 12.04 5.68
CA ARG A 40 -10.40 11.61 7.08
C ARG A 40 -9.32 10.53 7.18
N ARG A 41 -9.33 9.54 6.27
CA ARG A 41 -8.29 8.50 6.22
C ARG A 41 -6.91 9.07 5.90
N MET A 42 -6.82 9.97 4.92
CA MET A 42 -5.55 10.62 4.54
C MET A 42 -5.00 11.50 5.66
N LEU A 43 -5.87 12.27 6.32
CA LEU A 43 -5.48 13.06 7.49
C LEU A 43 -5.00 12.18 8.64
N GLY A 44 -5.69 11.07 8.89
CA GLY A 44 -5.28 10.08 9.90
C GLY A 44 -3.91 9.51 9.59
N LEU A 45 -3.64 9.15 8.34
CA LEU A 45 -2.33 8.66 7.90
C LEU A 45 -1.24 9.73 8.06
N ALA A 46 -1.49 10.97 7.65
CA ALA A 46 -0.54 12.08 7.80
C ALA A 46 -0.15 12.28 9.27
N ARG A 47 -1.14 12.24 10.18
CA ARG A 47 -0.91 12.35 11.63
C ARG A 47 -0.08 11.17 12.16
N LYS A 48 -0.41 9.93 11.80
CA LYS A 48 0.38 8.75 12.20
C LYS A 48 1.85 8.88 11.78
N MET A 49 2.08 9.29 10.53
CA MET A 49 3.44 9.50 10.02
C MET A 49 4.20 10.58 10.80
N GLU A 50 3.52 11.64 11.22
CA GLU A 50 4.10 12.75 11.98
C GLU A 50 4.34 12.41 13.45
N THR A 51 3.48 11.59 14.08
CA THR A 51 3.55 11.32 15.53
C THR A 51 4.19 10.00 15.92
N GLU A 52 4.07 8.97 15.08
CA GLU A 52 4.52 7.61 15.41
C GLU A 52 5.82 7.20 14.70
N VAL A 53 6.27 7.96 13.69
CA VAL A 53 7.51 7.67 12.97
C VAL A 53 8.54 8.74 13.28
N ASP A 54 9.53 8.37 14.09
CA ASP A 54 10.67 9.22 14.38
C ASP A 54 11.55 9.42 13.14
N GLU A 55 12.10 10.63 12.98
CA GLU A 55 12.94 10.96 11.82
C GLU A 55 14.16 10.05 11.71
N SER A 56 14.76 9.63 12.84
CA SER A 56 15.94 8.77 12.85
C SER A 56 15.66 7.35 12.33
N TRP A 57 14.41 6.88 12.44
CA TRP A 57 13.99 5.55 11.99
C TRP A 57 13.27 5.56 10.64
N TYR A 58 12.97 6.76 10.11
CA TYR A 58 12.14 6.91 8.93
C TYR A 58 12.75 6.26 7.68
N GLU A 59 14.07 6.37 7.49
CA GLU A 59 14.75 5.78 6.34
C GLU A 59 14.59 4.25 6.34
N ALA A 60 14.85 3.60 7.48
CA ALA A 60 14.65 2.16 7.64
C ALA A 60 13.18 1.76 7.42
N PHE A 61 12.24 2.53 7.97
CA PHE A 61 10.82 2.35 7.74
C PHE A 61 10.44 2.43 6.26
N TYR A 62 10.94 3.44 5.54
CA TYR A 62 10.65 3.65 4.12
C TYR A 62 11.14 2.49 3.26
N HIS A 63 12.37 2.02 3.50
CA HIS A 63 12.91 0.87 2.77
C HIS A 63 12.16 -0.42 3.09
N HIS A 64 11.80 -0.65 4.35
CA HIS A 64 10.98 -1.80 4.74
C HIS A 64 9.62 -1.78 4.04
N LEU A 65 8.92 -0.65 4.06
CA LEU A 65 7.64 -0.46 3.37
C LEU A 65 7.76 -0.76 1.86
N ARG A 66 8.84 -0.29 1.22
CA ARG A 66 9.10 -0.55 -0.21
C ARG A 66 9.27 -2.04 -0.48
N MET A 67 10.13 -2.72 0.27
CA MET A 67 10.35 -4.16 0.13
C MET A 67 9.07 -4.96 0.32
N GLU A 68 8.33 -4.69 1.40
CA GLU A 68 7.09 -5.39 1.71
C GLU A 68 6.04 -5.24 0.58
N MET A 69 5.88 -4.03 0.05
CA MET A 69 4.91 -3.74 -1.00
C MET A 69 5.32 -4.29 -2.36
N ASP A 70 6.62 -4.35 -2.67
CA ASP A 70 7.14 -4.97 -3.88
C ASP A 70 6.93 -6.49 -3.85
N GLU A 71 7.17 -7.11 -2.69
CA GLU A 71 6.90 -8.53 -2.49
C GLU A 71 5.41 -8.84 -2.55
N TYR A 72 4.55 -8.05 -1.89
CA TYR A 72 3.10 -8.18 -2.05
C TYR A 72 2.66 -8.12 -3.51
N ARG A 73 3.21 -7.19 -4.30
CA ARG A 73 2.91 -7.06 -5.73
C ARG A 73 3.43 -8.23 -6.55
N ARG A 74 4.57 -8.80 -6.18
CA ARG A 74 5.11 -10.03 -6.79
C ARG A 74 4.17 -11.20 -6.51
N LEU A 75 3.85 -11.46 -5.25
CA LEU A 75 2.95 -12.56 -4.84
C LEU A 75 1.56 -12.42 -5.47
N LYS A 76 0.99 -11.21 -5.50
CA LYS A 76 -0.30 -10.95 -6.15
C LYS A 76 -0.26 -11.21 -7.66
N ARG A 77 0.88 -11.01 -8.33
CA ARG A 77 1.07 -11.37 -9.74
C ARG A 77 1.15 -12.88 -9.89
N SER A 78 1.99 -13.55 -9.10
CA SER A 78 2.12 -15.01 -9.13
C SER A 78 0.79 -15.72 -8.87
N LEU A 79 0.00 -15.24 -7.89
CA LEU A 79 -1.32 -15.81 -7.61
C LEU A 79 -2.29 -15.66 -8.78
N ARG A 80 -2.25 -14.53 -9.51
CA ARG A 80 -3.10 -14.35 -10.70
C ARG A 80 -2.72 -15.31 -11.82
N VAL A 81 -1.41 -15.50 -12.04
CA VAL A 81 -0.90 -16.45 -13.03
C VAL A 81 -1.28 -17.88 -12.64
N LEU A 82 -1.13 -18.26 -11.36
CA LEU A 82 -1.51 -19.59 -10.90
C LEU A 82 -3.01 -19.85 -11.08
N LYS A 83 -3.85 -18.87 -10.71
CA LYS A 83 -5.31 -18.97 -10.91
C LYS A 83 -5.68 -19.16 -12.38
N SER A 84 -4.99 -18.48 -13.30
CA SER A 84 -5.28 -18.70 -14.72
C SER A 84 -4.94 -20.11 -15.17
N TYR A 85 -3.95 -20.80 -14.58
CA TYR A 85 -3.67 -22.20 -14.92
C TYR A 85 -4.71 -23.17 -14.35
N THR A 86 -5.30 -22.87 -13.20
CA THR A 86 -6.31 -23.73 -12.57
C THR A 86 -7.71 -23.55 -13.18
N ASP A 87 -8.06 -22.35 -13.66
CA ASP A 87 -9.32 -22.13 -14.39
C ASP A 87 -9.38 -22.96 -15.70
N TYR A 88 -8.24 -23.21 -16.36
CA TYR A 88 -8.17 -24.10 -17.54
C TYR A 88 -8.33 -25.59 -17.22
N GLU A 89 -8.07 -26.02 -15.99
CA GLU A 89 -8.22 -27.42 -15.57
C GLU A 89 -9.65 -27.76 -15.16
N GLU A 90 -10.44 -26.79 -14.67
CA GLU A 90 -11.85 -27.00 -14.28
C GLU A 90 -12.74 -27.37 -15.47
N ASP A 91 -12.49 -26.79 -16.65
CA ASP A 91 -13.27 -27.07 -17.87
C ASP A 91 -13.02 -28.47 -18.48
N LEU A 92 -11.97 -29.19 -18.06
CA LEU A 92 -11.62 -30.50 -18.63
C LEU A 92 -12.32 -31.68 -17.92
N TYR A 93 -12.84 -31.46 -16.70
CA TYR A 93 -13.47 -32.51 -15.89
C TYR A 93 -15.00 -32.53 -15.99
N ASP A 94 -15.62 -31.52 -16.62
CA ASP A 94 -17.08 -31.46 -16.84
C ASP A 94 -17.56 -32.17 -18.14
N GLU A 95 -16.64 -32.58 -19.03
CA GLU A 95 -16.99 -33.29 -20.29
C GLU A 95 -16.94 -34.82 -20.20
N ALA A 96 -16.65 -35.40 -19.03
CA ALA A 96 -16.65 -36.85 -18.82
C ALA A 96 -17.98 -37.34 -18.19
N VAL A 97 -19.06 -37.36 -18.97
CA VAL A 97 -20.34 -38.03 -18.64
C VAL A 97 -20.79 -38.92 -19.80
#